data_AF-A0A260PFW8-F1
#
_entry.id   AF-A0A260PFW8-F1
#
_cell.length_a   1.000
_cell.length_b   1.000
_cell.length_c   1.000
_cell.angle_alpha   90.00
_cell.angle_beta   90.00
_cell.angle_gamma   90.00
#
_symmetry.space_group_name_H-M   'P 1'
#
loop_
_entity.id
_entity.type
_entity.pdbx_description
1 polymer ?
#
loop_
_entity_poly.entity_id
_entity_poly.type
_entity_poly.pdbx_seq_one_letter_code
_entity_poly.pdbx_strand_id
1 'polypeptide(L)'
;MTLGALDRRMLGWSALFVVSQANIARLLGPAAPKVLAVQTAWSAQRYRQILASMDETEIVRFRSHYLPDFVHPAIYAIALRAGARSLAAKTSLSPAATTALAVAPVASAAGDYIENIVGLILVDNREQITDTVVRTTTVVSTVKWVLAIGTLTYLSQGFLRVWAKALLR
;
A
#
# COMPACT_ATOMS: atom_id res chain seq x y z
N MET A 1 9.97 18.76 -22.23
CA MET A 1 8.96 17.68 -22.32
C MET A 1 7.60 18.23 -21.96
N THR A 2 6.63 18.21 -22.86
CA THR A 2 5.23 18.60 -22.56
C THR A 2 4.48 17.44 -21.89
N LEU A 3 3.78 17.71 -20.78
CA LEU A 3 3.02 16.68 -20.06
C LEU A 3 1.80 16.22 -20.87
N GLY A 4 1.75 14.92 -21.19
CA GLY A 4 0.61 14.32 -21.87
C GLY A 4 -0.62 14.14 -20.96
N ALA A 5 -1.75 13.73 -21.54
CA ALA A 5 -2.94 13.39 -20.77
C ALA A 5 -2.70 12.23 -19.77
N LEU A 6 -1.89 11.23 -20.15
CA LEU A 6 -1.53 10.10 -19.28
C LEU A 6 -0.62 10.54 -18.12
N ASP A 7 0.32 11.46 -18.36
CA ASP A 7 1.17 12.02 -17.30
C ASP A 7 0.36 12.80 -16.28
N ARG A 8 -0.56 13.66 -16.75
CA ARG A 8 -1.45 14.42 -15.87
C ARG A 8 -2.34 13.51 -15.01
N ARG A 9 -2.87 12.42 -15.58
CA ARG A 9 -3.63 11.42 -14.81
C ARG A 9 -2.78 10.73 -13.77
N MET A 10 -1.58 10.28 -14.14
CA MET A 10 -0.62 9.67 -13.20
C MET A 10 -0.34 10.64 -12.05
N LEU A 11 0.06 11.88 -12.35
CA LEU A 11 0.37 12.90 -11.35
C LEU A 11 -0.82 13.19 -10.44
N GLY A 12 -2.03 13.31 -10.98
CA GLY A 12 -3.24 13.53 -10.19
C GLY A 12 -3.51 12.40 -9.20
N TRP A 13 -3.44 11.14 -9.63
CA TRP A 13 -3.63 9.99 -8.74
C TRP A 13 -2.48 9.82 -7.74
N SER A 14 -1.24 10.10 -8.14
CA SER A 14 -0.10 10.11 -7.22
C SER A 14 -0.23 11.20 -6.16
N ALA A 15 -0.72 12.40 -6.52
CA ALA A 15 -1.00 13.45 -5.56
C ALA A 15 -2.12 13.05 -4.59
N LEU A 16 -3.20 12.45 -5.09
CA LEU A 16 -4.28 11.92 -4.24
C LEU A 16 -3.78 10.82 -3.30
N PHE A 17 -2.91 9.93 -3.77
CA PHE A 17 -2.24 8.92 -2.95
C PHE A 17 -1.47 9.57 -1.80
N VAL A 18 -0.65 10.59 -2.07
CA VAL A 18 0.13 11.30 -1.04
C VAL A 18 -0.79 11.96 -0.01
N VAL A 19 -1.86 12.63 -0.46
CA VAL A 19 -2.85 13.25 0.45
C VAL A 19 -3.54 12.21 1.31
N SER A 20 -3.96 11.09 0.71
CA SER A 20 -4.59 9.98 1.43
C SER A 20 -3.65 9.40 2.48
N GLN A 21 -2.40 9.08 2.12
CA GLN A 21 -1.39 8.53 3.03
C GLN A 21 -1.05 9.51 4.16
N ALA A 22 -0.92 10.80 3.85
CA ALA A 22 -0.67 11.83 4.85
C ALA A 22 -1.82 11.95 5.85
N ASN A 23 -3.07 11.85 5.38
CA ASN A 23 -4.23 11.84 6.27
C ASN A 23 -4.26 10.62 7.20
N ILE A 24 -3.93 9.43 6.68
CA ILE A 24 -3.80 8.19 7.49
C ILE A 24 -2.71 8.35 8.55
N ALA A 25 -1.53 8.81 8.16
CA ALA A 25 -0.42 9.04 9.08
C ALA A 25 -0.78 10.06 10.17
N ARG A 26 -1.52 11.13 9.82
CA ARG A 26 -2.03 12.13 10.77
C ARG A 26 -3.01 11.54 11.78
N LEU A 27 -3.93 10.67 11.33
CA LEU A 27 -4.89 10.00 12.20
C LEU A 27 -4.19 9.07 13.19
N LEU A 28 -3.28 8.24 12.68
CA LEU A 28 -2.45 7.33 13.48
C LEU A 28 -1.60 8.08 14.50
N GLY A 29 -0.97 9.20 14.11
CA GLY A 29 -0.07 9.95 14.98
C GLY A 29 1.03 9.05 15.55
N PRO A 30 1.27 9.06 16.88
CA PRO A 30 2.26 8.18 17.53
C PRO A 30 2.01 6.68 17.32
N ALA A 31 0.78 6.25 17.02
CA ALA A 31 0.46 4.85 16.79
C ALA A 31 0.90 4.34 15.39
N ALA A 32 1.36 5.21 14.49
CA ALA A 32 1.68 4.84 13.11
C ALA A 32 2.70 3.69 12.99
N PRO A 33 3.81 3.64 13.76
CA PRO A 33 4.75 2.51 13.71
C PRO A 33 4.13 1.17 14.10
N LYS A 34 3.03 1.18 14.88
CA LYS A 34 2.35 -0.03 15.34
C LYS A 34 1.63 -0.75 14.19
N VAL A 35 1.21 -0.04 13.15
CA VAL A 35 0.57 -0.63 11.96
C VAL A 35 1.54 -1.59 11.27
N LEU A 36 2.77 -1.13 10.98
CA LEU A 36 3.79 -1.99 10.41
C LEU A 36 4.20 -3.13 11.37
N ALA A 37 4.22 -2.86 12.69
CA ALA A 37 4.54 -3.87 13.68
C ALA A 37 3.52 -5.01 13.70
N VAL A 38 2.21 -4.72 13.60
CA VAL A 38 1.18 -5.78 13.57
C VAL A 38 1.20 -6.57 12.26
N GLN A 39 1.49 -5.91 11.13
CA GLN A 39 1.61 -6.56 9.81
C GLN A 39 2.82 -7.51 9.70
N THR A 40 3.79 -7.36 10.59
CA THR A 40 5.01 -8.16 10.65
C THR A 40 5.06 -9.08 11.89
N ALA A 41 3.96 -9.17 12.64
CA ALA A 41 3.86 -10.09 13.76
C ALA A 41 3.62 -11.52 13.25
N TRP A 42 4.57 -12.42 13.49
CA TRP A 42 4.49 -13.84 13.08
C TRP A 42 3.87 -14.77 14.14
N SER A 43 3.41 -14.20 15.26
CA SER A 43 2.73 -14.94 16.33
C SER A 43 1.65 -14.09 17.01
N ALA A 44 0.63 -14.78 17.51
CA ALA A 44 -0.44 -14.20 18.32
C ALA A 44 0.11 -13.51 19.56
N GLN A 45 1.11 -14.10 20.21
CA GLN A 45 1.77 -13.48 21.36
C GLN A 45 2.35 -12.11 21.01
N ARG A 46 3.12 -12.02 19.90
CA ARG A 46 3.72 -10.76 19.47
C ARG A 46 2.66 -9.74 19.09
N TYR A 47 1.63 -10.17 18.36
CA TYR A 47 0.50 -9.32 17.97
C TYR A 47 -0.19 -8.71 19.20
N ARG A 48 -0.51 -9.54 20.22
CA ARG A 48 -1.09 -9.08 21.48
C ARG A 48 -0.19 -8.12 22.24
N GLN A 49 1.13 -8.38 22.28
CA GLN A 49 2.09 -7.47 22.92
C GLN A 49 2.10 -6.09 22.26
N ILE A 50 2.00 -6.02 20.93
CA ILE A 50 1.92 -4.75 20.21
C ILE A 50 0.64 -4.02 20.59
N LEU A 51 -0.52 -4.70 20.58
CA LEU A 51 -1.79 -4.10 20.99
C LEU A 51 -1.83 -3.68 22.46
N ALA A 52 -1.17 -4.43 23.34
CA ALA A 52 -1.06 -4.11 24.77
C ALA A 52 -0.06 -2.97 25.05
N SER A 53 0.83 -2.66 24.10
CA SER A 53 1.75 -1.53 24.21
C SER A 53 1.14 -0.18 23.86
N MET A 54 -0.13 -0.17 23.44
CA MET A 54 -0.86 1.05 23.08
C MET A 54 -1.76 1.48 24.24
N ASP A 55 -1.72 2.77 24.58
CA ASP A 55 -2.70 3.35 25.50
C ASP A 55 -4.09 3.50 24.83
N GLU A 56 -5.10 3.93 25.60
CA GLU A 56 -6.46 4.10 25.09
C GLU A 56 -6.55 5.09 23.93
N THR A 57 -5.76 6.17 23.97
CA THR A 57 -5.73 7.19 22.92
C THR A 57 -5.09 6.64 21.66
N GLU A 58 -4.00 5.91 21.79
CA GLU A 58 -3.32 5.21 20.70
C GLU A 58 -4.22 4.15 20.08
N ILE A 59 -4.98 3.38 20.87
CA ILE A 59 -5.94 2.39 20.35
C ILE A 59 -7.06 3.07 19.57
N VAL A 60 -7.62 4.19 20.04
CA VAL A 60 -8.66 4.93 19.30
C VAL A 60 -8.10 5.44 17.96
N ARG A 61 -6.89 6.02 17.97
CA ARG A 61 -6.20 6.47 16.75
C ARG A 61 -5.91 5.34 15.80
N PHE A 62 -5.33 4.26 16.31
CA PHE A 62 -5.06 3.02 15.59
C PHE A 62 -6.35 2.53 14.96
N ARG A 63 -7.45 2.39 15.71
CA ARG A 63 -8.72 1.94 15.14
C ARG A 63 -9.28 2.89 14.06
N SER A 64 -9.11 4.21 14.24
CA SER A 64 -9.68 5.21 13.32
C SER A 64 -9.08 5.19 11.91
N HIS A 65 -7.86 4.66 11.74
CA HIS A 65 -7.20 4.62 10.43
C HIS A 65 -7.87 3.64 9.45
N TYR A 66 -8.57 2.62 9.95
CA TYR A 66 -9.19 1.61 9.09
C TYR A 66 -10.23 2.20 8.13
N LEU A 67 -10.93 3.26 8.52
CA LEU A 67 -11.94 3.89 7.66
C LEU A 67 -11.33 4.48 6.37
N PRO A 68 -10.32 5.38 6.43
CA PRO A 68 -9.64 5.81 5.21
C PRO A 68 -8.88 4.67 4.51
N ASP A 69 -8.43 3.65 5.24
CA ASP A 69 -7.78 2.45 4.66
C ASP A 69 -8.75 1.49 3.96
N PHE A 70 -10.06 1.77 3.97
CA PHE A 70 -11.01 1.17 3.01
C PHE A 70 -11.08 1.89 1.66
N VAL A 71 -10.45 3.06 1.54
CA VAL A 71 -10.42 3.83 0.28
C VAL A 71 -9.00 3.89 -0.28
N HIS A 72 -8.00 4.01 0.59
CA HIS A 72 -6.60 4.13 0.23
C HIS A 72 -6.09 3.03 -0.71
N PRO A 73 -6.47 1.73 -0.56
CA PRO A 73 -5.98 0.69 -1.43
C PRO A 73 -6.36 0.89 -2.91
N ALA A 74 -7.59 1.33 -3.15
CA ALA A 74 -8.05 1.66 -4.50
C ALA A 74 -7.26 2.85 -5.08
N ILE A 75 -6.98 3.87 -4.27
CA ILE A 75 -6.23 5.06 -4.69
C ILE A 75 -4.82 4.66 -5.15
N TYR A 76 -4.06 3.91 -4.34
CA TYR A 76 -2.70 3.54 -4.74
C TYR A 76 -2.70 2.59 -5.94
N ALA A 77 -3.66 1.66 -6.03
CA ALA A 77 -3.76 0.75 -7.16
C ALA A 77 -4.00 1.51 -8.48
N ILE A 78 -4.90 2.50 -8.46
CA ILE A 78 -5.16 3.36 -9.62
C ILE A 78 -3.93 4.22 -9.94
N ALA A 79 -3.26 4.79 -8.94
CA ALA A 79 -2.04 5.58 -9.15
C ALA A 79 -0.93 4.77 -9.84
N LEU A 80 -0.64 3.55 -9.34
CA LEU A 80 0.35 2.66 -9.92
C LEU A 80 -0.02 2.25 -11.35
N ARG A 81 -1.29 1.90 -11.62
CA ARG A 81 -1.74 1.56 -12.98
C ARG A 81 -1.71 2.76 -13.94
N ALA A 82 -2.02 3.96 -13.46
CA ALA A 82 -1.88 5.18 -14.23
C ALA A 82 -0.40 5.43 -14.59
N GLY A 83 0.51 5.21 -13.64
CA GLY A 83 1.95 5.23 -13.87
C GLY A 83 2.41 4.22 -14.92
N ALA A 84 1.93 2.98 -14.84
CA ALA A 84 2.22 1.94 -15.83
C ALA A 84 1.78 2.32 -17.24
N ARG A 85 0.57 2.86 -17.40
CA ARG A 85 0.07 3.33 -18.71
C ARG A 85 0.89 4.51 -19.24
N SER A 86 1.26 5.44 -18.37
CA SER A 86 2.10 6.58 -18.77
C SER A 86 3.50 6.13 -19.21
N LEU A 87 4.09 5.18 -18.49
CA LEU A 87 5.40 4.61 -18.84
C LEU A 87 5.35 3.83 -20.16
N ALA A 88 4.33 2.98 -20.35
CA ALA A 88 4.14 2.20 -21.58
C ALA A 88 4.01 3.08 -22.84
N ALA A 89 3.49 4.30 -22.70
CA ALA A 89 3.42 5.26 -23.80
C ALA A 89 4.78 5.89 -24.17
N LYS A 90 5.82 5.69 -23.35
CA LYS A 90 7.16 6.30 -23.51
C LYS A 90 8.26 5.27 -23.77
N THR A 91 8.02 4.00 -23.42
CA THR A 91 8.95 2.91 -23.63
C THR A 91 8.20 1.64 -23.98
N SER A 92 8.79 0.81 -24.84
CA SER A 92 8.29 -0.53 -25.10
C SER A 92 8.41 -1.39 -23.84
N LEU A 93 7.29 -1.94 -23.38
CA LEU A 93 7.23 -2.91 -22.29
C LEU A 93 6.98 -4.30 -22.87
N SER A 94 7.54 -5.34 -22.24
CA SER A 94 7.21 -6.72 -22.62
C SER A 94 5.75 -7.03 -22.28
N PRO A 95 5.12 -8.03 -22.94
CA PRO A 95 3.78 -8.49 -22.59
C PRO A 95 3.67 -8.89 -21.11
N ALA A 96 4.67 -9.61 -20.59
CA ALA A 96 4.71 -10.03 -19.19
C ALA A 96 4.74 -8.83 -18.22
N ALA A 97 5.59 -7.83 -18.49
CA ALA A 97 5.64 -6.62 -17.67
C ALA A 97 4.32 -5.82 -17.72
N THR A 98 3.71 -5.74 -18.90
CA THR A 98 2.41 -5.08 -19.09
C THR A 98 1.32 -5.76 -18.26
N THR A 99 1.23 -7.09 -18.30
CA THR A 99 0.28 -7.86 -17.48
C THR A 99 0.57 -7.70 -15.99
N ALA A 100 1.83 -7.83 -15.57
CA ALA A 100 2.22 -7.68 -14.17
C ALA A 100 1.84 -6.30 -13.61
N LEU A 101 2.15 -5.22 -14.35
CA LEU A 101 1.82 -3.85 -13.95
C LEU A 101 0.31 -3.56 -13.96
N ALA A 102 -0.49 -4.34 -14.70
CA ALA A 102 -1.94 -4.23 -14.68
C ALA A 102 -2.57 -4.96 -13.49
N VAL A 103 -2.02 -6.12 -13.09
CA VAL A 103 -2.60 -7.04 -12.10
C VAL A 103 -2.04 -6.81 -10.69
N ALA A 104 -0.73 -6.64 -10.54
CA ALA A 104 -0.07 -6.57 -9.24
C ALA A 104 -0.62 -5.47 -8.32
N PRO A 105 -0.90 -4.23 -8.79
CA PRO A 105 -1.51 -3.21 -7.95
C PRO A 105 -2.91 -3.59 -7.44
N VAL A 106 -3.70 -4.29 -8.27
CA VAL A 106 -5.06 -4.72 -7.90
C VAL A 106 -5.00 -5.86 -6.88
N ALA A 107 -4.14 -6.85 -7.11
CA ALA A 107 -3.94 -7.96 -6.17
C ALA A 107 -3.38 -7.46 -4.83
N SER A 108 -2.47 -6.48 -4.86
CA SER A 108 -1.98 -5.80 -3.66
C SER A 108 -3.13 -5.14 -2.89
N ALA A 109 -3.98 -4.35 -3.57
CA ALA A 109 -5.10 -3.67 -2.93
C ALA A 109 -6.13 -4.65 -2.33
N ALA A 110 -6.39 -5.76 -3.01
CA ALA A 110 -7.22 -6.83 -2.44
C ALA A 110 -6.61 -7.42 -1.15
N GLY A 111 -5.29 -7.64 -1.13
CA GLY A 111 -4.59 -8.04 0.08
C GLY A 111 -4.68 -7.00 1.20
N ASP A 112 -4.60 -5.72 0.87
CA ASP A 112 -4.79 -4.60 1.81
C ASP A 112 -6.18 -4.65 2.44
N TYR A 113 -7.22 -4.80 1.61
CA TYR A 113 -8.59 -4.93 2.11
C TYR A 113 -8.77 -6.09 3.07
N ILE A 114 -8.24 -7.27 2.72
CA ILE A 114 -8.32 -8.46 3.60
C ILE A 114 -7.61 -8.19 4.92
N GLU A 115 -6.40 -7.62 4.87
CA GLU A 115 -5.66 -7.29 6.09
C GLU A 115 -6.38 -6.26 6.96
N ASN A 116 -6.91 -5.20 6.37
CA ASN A 116 -7.61 -4.15 7.11
C ASN A 116 -8.89 -4.66 7.78
N ILE A 117 -9.65 -5.51 7.09
CA ILE A 117 -10.84 -6.15 7.66
C ILE A 117 -10.43 -7.03 8.86
N VAL A 118 -9.45 -7.91 8.68
CA VAL A 118 -9.01 -8.80 9.75
C VAL A 118 -8.40 -8.02 10.91
N GLY A 119 -7.57 -7.02 10.63
CA GLY A 119 -6.96 -6.16 11.64
C GLY A 119 -8.02 -5.44 12.47
N LEU A 120 -9.05 -4.87 11.84
CA LEU A 120 -10.17 -4.25 12.53
C LEU A 120 -10.92 -5.24 13.43
N ILE A 121 -11.22 -6.44 12.91
CA ILE A 121 -11.86 -7.50 13.70
C ILE A 121 -11.00 -7.84 14.92
N LEU A 122 -9.69 -8.03 14.76
CA LEU A 122 -8.78 -8.41 15.84
C LEU A 122 -8.58 -7.31 16.89
N VAL A 123 -8.65 -6.04 16.50
CA VAL A 123 -8.61 -4.91 17.43
C VAL A 123 -9.85 -4.91 18.32
N ASP A 124 -11.03 -5.14 17.74
CA ASP A 124 -12.30 -5.15 18.47
C ASP A 124 -12.57 -6.47 19.21
N ASN A 125 -11.94 -7.58 18.79
CA ASN A 125 -12.20 -8.95 19.26
C ASN A 125 -10.88 -9.68 19.56
N ARG A 126 -10.18 -9.26 20.62
CA ARG A 126 -8.80 -9.71 20.94
C ARG A 126 -8.69 -11.20 21.25
N GLU A 127 -9.78 -11.85 21.62
CA GLU A 127 -9.89 -13.29 21.83
C GLU A 127 -9.70 -14.09 20.52
N GLN A 128 -9.98 -13.49 19.37
CA GLN A 128 -9.82 -14.12 18.05
C GLN A 128 -8.36 -14.10 17.54
N ILE A 129 -7.43 -13.45 18.27
CA ILE A 129 -6.02 -13.39 17.90
C ILE A 129 -5.37 -14.76 18.09
N THR A 130 -5.31 -15.57 17.02
CA THR A 130 -4.66 -16.88 17.02
C THR A 130 -3.43 -16.88 16.11
N ASP A 131 -2.51 -17.84 16.32
CA ASP A 131 -1.30 -17.92 15.48
C ASP A 131 -1.66 -18.15 14.01
N THR A 132 -2.68 -18.94 13.73
CA THR A 132 -3.16 -19.19 12.37
C THR A 132 -3.65 -17.91 11.70
N VAL A 133 -4.51 -17.14 12.38
CA VAL A 133 -5.04 -15.88 11.82
C VAL A 133 -3.91 -14.88 11.61
N VAL A 134 -3.06 -14.68 12.62
CA VAL A 134 -1.95 -13.71 12.56
C VAL A 134 -0.97 -14.07 11.46
N ARG A 135 -0.52 -15.34 11.35
CA ARG A 135 0.40 -15.76 10.29
C ARG A 135 -0.21 -15.62 8.90
N THR A 136 -1.48 -15.97 8.75
CA THR A 136 -2.20 -15.83 7.47
C THR A 136 -2.26 -14.37 7.04
N THR A 137 -2.66 -13.46 7.95
CA THR A 137 -2.70 -12.03 7.67
C THR A 137 -1.33 -11.44 7.42
N THR A 138 -0.29 -11.91 8.10
CA THR A 138 1.11 -11.50 7.86
C THR A 138 1.61 -11.94 6.48
N VAL A 139 1.24 -13.14 6.01
CA VAL A 139 1.52 -13.58 4.63
C VAL A 139 0.80 -12.68 3.63
N VAL A 140 -0.49 -12.38 3.84
CA VAL A 140 -1.26 -11.46 2.99
C VAL A 140 -0.60 -10.08 2.94
N SER A 141 -0.21 -9.54 4.09
CA SER A 141 0.49 -8.25 4.21
C SER A 141 1.82 -8.25 3.47
N THR A 142 2.59 -9.33 3.59
CA THR A 142 3.89 -9.49 2.92
C THR A 142 3.70 -9.49 1.40
N VAL A 143 2.77 -10.30 0.89
CA VAL A 143 2.46 -10.36 -0.54
C VAL A 143 1.98 -9.00 -1.06
N LYS A 144 1.09 -8.33 -0.32
CA LYS A 144 0.63 -6.96 -0.61
C LYS A 144 1.80 -6.01 -0.82
N TRP A 145 2.72 -5.95 0.15
CA TRP A 145 3.88 -5.06 0.12
C TRP A 145 4.82 -5.38 -1.04
N VAL A 146 5.13 -6.66 -1.26
CA VAL A 146 5.97 -7.10 -2.39
C VAL A 146 5.37 -6.64 -3.72
N LEU A 147 4.07 -6.79 -3.92
CA LEU A 147 3.39 -6.39 -5.16
C LEU A 147 3.37 -4.86 -5.36
N ALA A 148 3.04 -4.09 -4.31
CA ALA A 148 2.99 -2.63 -4.38
C ALA A 148 4.38 -2.02 -4.58
N ILE A 149 5.34 -2.38 -3.72
CA ILE A 149 6.72 -1.87 -3.77
C ILE A 149 7.42 -2.35 -5.03
N GLY A 150 7.22 -3.61 -5.44
CA GLY A 150 7.77 -4.15 -6.68
C GLY A 150 7.29 -3.36 -7.90
N THR A 151 5.98 -3.06 -7.95
CA THR A 151 5.41 -2.23 -9.02
C THR A 151 5.99 -0.81 -8.99
N LEU A 152 5.99 -0.16 -7.83
CA LEU A 152 6.54 1.20 -7.69
C LEU A 152 8.02 1.27 -8.10
N THR A 153 8.81 0.28 -7.71
CA THR A 153 10.24 0.18 -8.03
C THR A 153 10.45 0.04 -9.53
N TYR A 154 9.70 -0.85 -10.19
CA TYR A 154 9.77 -1.01 -11.64
C TYR A 154 9.43 0.28 -12.37
N LEU A 155 8.34 0.95 -11.97
CA LEU A 155 7.91 2.22 -12.57
C LEU A 155 8.97 3.31 -12.38
N SER A 156 9.50 3.45 -11.17
CA SER A 156 10.53 4.43 -10.84
C SER A 156 11.78 4.24 -11.70
N GLN A 157 12.28 3.01 -11.84
CA GLN A 157 13.40 2.70 -12.72
C GLN A 157 13.09 3.02 -14.19
N GLY A 158 11.88 2.71 -14.66
CA GLY A 158 11.44 3.03 -16.02
C GLY A 158 11.47 4.53 -16.30
N PHE A 159 10.88 5.34 -15.44
CA PHE A 159 10.84 6.80 -15.61
C PHE A 159 12.23 7.43 -15.48
N LEU A 160 13.07 6.97 -14.55
CA LEU A 160 14.46 7.43 -14.46
C LEU A 160 15.23 7.21 -15.76
N ARG A 161 15.07 6.05 -16.40
CA ARG A 161 15.69 5.78 -17.72
C ARG A 161 15.15 6.69 -18.82
N VAL A 162 13.85 6.98 -18.82
CA VAL A 162 13.23 7.91 -19.79
C VAL A 162 13.81 9.31 -19.63
N TRP A 163 13.92 9.82 -18.40
CA TRP A 163 14.43 11.16 -18.14
C TRP A 163 15.94 11.27 -18.39
N ALA A 164 16.73 10.27 -17.99
CA ALA A 164 18.17 10.26 -18.27
C ALA A 164 18.45 10.32 -19.78
N LYS A 165 17.71 9.56 -20.60
CA LYS A 165 17.83 9.61 -22.06
C LYS A 165 17.42 10.98 -22.64
N ALA A 166 16.47 11.66 -22.02
CA ALA A 166 16.05 12.99 -22.46
C ALA A 166 17.04 14.10 -22.07
N LEU A 167 17.78 13.93 -20.96
CA LEU A 167 18.79 14.88 -20.49
C LEU A 167 20.13 14.74 -21.24
N LEU A 168 20.44 13.55 -21.76
CA LEU A 168 21.65 13.28 -22.53
C LEU A 168 21.50 13.54 -24.04
N ARG A 169 20.34 14.05 -24.47
CA ARG A 169 20.05 14.48 -25.85
C ARG A 169 20.04 15.99 -25.92
#